data_AF-A0A8T6UXS5-F1
#
_entry.id   AF-A0A8T6UXS5-F1
#
_cell.length_a   1.000
_cell.length_b   1.000
_cell.length_c   1.000
_cell.angle_alpha   90.00
_cell.angle_beta   90.00
_cell.angle_gamma   90.00
#
_symmetry.space_group_name_H-M   'P 1'
#
loop_
_entity.id
_entity.type
_entity.pdbx_description
1 polymer ?
#
loop_
_entity_poly.entity_id
_entity_poly.type
_entity_poly.pdbx_seq_one_letter_code
_entity_poly.pdbx_strand_id
1 'polypeptide(L)'
;MEKCTLIITEKPDAAKRIASALKEKGKVHRNEDNGVPYYKAGRDKEIVVVPALGHLYTITEERKGRNYYPVFNFRWVPRYAAERGAKQIRNWIETISKLSEEAEMFIDACDYDIEGSVIGYYILKYACGNKEKMAKRMKYSTLTEKELIKAYEDPLPQLDFALIEAGETR
;
A
#
# COMPACT_ATOMS: atom_id res chain seq x y z
N MET A 1 -23.42 -3.40 -0.95
CA MET A 1 -22.07 -2.98 -0.50
C MET A 1 -21.53 -2.08 -1.59
N GLU A 2 -21.27 -0.82 -1.26
CA GLU A 2 -20.77 0.15 -2.24
C GLU A 2 -19.39 -0.30 -2.71
N LYS A 3 -19.23 -0.41 -4.03
CA LYS A 3 -18.02 -0.90 -4.68
C LYS A 3 -16.95 0.19 -4.60
N CYS A 4 -16.08 0.15 -3.60
CA CYS A 4 -15.01 1.14 -3.44
C CYS A 4 -13.67 0.65 -4.05
N THR A 5 -12.83 1.61 -4.43
CA THR A 5 -11.46 1.37 -4.90
C THR A 5 -10.48 1.78 -3.81
N LEU A 6 -9.66 0.85 -3.34
CA LEU A 6 -8.58 1.12 -2.39
C LEU A 6 -7.28 1.41 -3.13
N ILE A 7 -6.73 2.60 -2.89
CA ILE A 7 -5.44 3.04 -3.41
C ILE A 7 -4.45 3.13 -2.25
N ILE A 8 -3.33 2.41 -2.37
CA ILE A 8 -2.25 2.42 -1.39
C ILE A 8 -1.14 3.33 -1.89
N THR A 9 -0.62 4.17 -1.01
CA THR A 9 0.50 5.09 -1.31
C THR A 9 1.57 4.95 -0.24
N GLU A 10 2.80 5.36 -0.54
CA GLU A 10 3.88 5.28 0.45
C GLU A 10 3.77 6.40 1.49
N LYS A 11 3.52 7.64 1.03
CA LYS A 11 3.60 8.88 1.82
C LYS A 11 2.25 9.59 1.95
N PRO A 12 1.95 10.22 3.10
CA PRO A 12 0.71 10.98 3.29
C PRO A 12 0.51 12.13 2.30
N ASP A 13 1.60 12.78 1.89
CA ASP A 13 1.54 13.85 0.89
C ASP A 13 1.10 13.35 -0.48
N ALA A 14 1.59 12.17 -0.89
CA ALA A 14 1.17 11.52 -2.12
C ALA A 14 -0.32 11.13 -2.04
N ALA A 15 -0.76 10.54 -0.92
CA ALA A 15 -2.16 10.20 -0.68
C ALA A 15 -3.09 11.42 -0.85
N LYS A 16 -2.73 12.55 -0.25
CA LYS A 16 -3.50 13.79 -0.32
C LYS A 16 -3.59 14.33 -1.75
N ARG A 17 -2.48 14.32 -2.49
CA ARG A 17 -2.44 14.80 -3.88
C ARG A 17 -3.23 13.90 -4.81
N ILE A 18 -3.10 12.58 -4.68
CA ILE A 18 -3.86 11.60 -5.45
C ILE A 18 -5.36 11.75 -5.17
N ALA A 19 -5.76 11.80 -3.89
CA ALA A 19 -7.17 12.01 -3.54
C ALA A 19 -7.73 13.34 -4.07
N SER A 20 -6.90 14.40 -4.11
CA SER A 20 -7.30 15.69 -4.65
C SER A 20 -7.42 15.70 -6.17
N ALA A 21 -6.51 15.01 -6.87
CA ALA A 21 -6.51 14.91 -8.33
C ALA A 21 -7.63 14.02 -8.87
N LEU A 22 -7.97 12.93 -8.17
CA LEU A 22 -8.99 11.97 -8.63
C LEU A 22 -10.42 12.37 -8.29
N LYS A 23 -10.60 13.52 -7.64
CA LYS A 23 -11.90 13.98 -7.17
C LYS A 23 -12.66 14.68 -8.30
N GLU A 24 -13.77 14.09 -8.74
CA GLU A 24 -14.68 14.71 -9.71
C GLU A 24 -15.85 15.46 -9.05
N LYS A 25 -16.37 14.97 -7.92
CA LYS A 25 -17.52 15.58 -7.21
C LYS A 25 -17.24 15.76 -5.71
N GLY A 26 -17.73 16.86 -5.13
CA GLY A 26 -17.75 17.06 -3.67
C GLY A 26 -16.51 17.76 -3.08
N LYS A 27 -16.01 17.29 -1.93
CA LYS A 27 -14.73 17.67 -1.30
C LYS A 27 -13.96 16.39 -0.97
N VAL A 28 -12.63 16.45 -0.92
CA VAL A 28 -11.85 15.34 -0.36
C VAL A 28 -12.10 15.32 1.15
N HIS A 29 -12.56 14.19 1.66
CA HIS A 29 -12.75 14.01 3.10
C HIS A 29 -11.52 13.33 3.66
N ARG A 30 -10.81 14.02 4.55
CA ARG A 30 -9.78 13.41 5.37
C ARG A 30 -10.46 12.77 6.57
N ASN A 31 -10.30 11.46 6.68
CA ASN A 31 -10.76 10.67 7.82
C ASN A 31 -9.55 10.12 8.56
N GLU A 32 -9.79 9.65 9.78
CA GLU A 32 -8.78 9.02 10.61
C GLU A 32 -9.40 7.82 11.31
N ASP A 33 -8.75 6.66 11.21
CA ASP A 33 -9.14 5.43 11.91
C ASP A 33 -7.89 4.89 12.62
N ASN A 34 -7.97 4.71 13.93
CA ASN A 34 -6.84 4.30 14.79
C ASN A 34 -5.56 5.17 14.68
N GLY A 35 -5.72 6.46 14.40
CA GLY A 35 -4.60 7.40 14.19
C GLY A 35 -3.98 7.34 12.78
N VAL A 36 -4.57 6.54 11.88
CA VAL A 36 -4.15 6.40 10.47
C VAL A 36 -5.00 7.35 9.62
N PRO A 37 -4.41 8.39 9.00
CA PRO A 37 -5.15 9.26 8.12
C PRO A 37 -5.42 8.56 6.79
N TYR A 38 -6.66 8.59 6.31
CA TYR A 38 -7.03 8.14 4.97
C TYR A 38 -7.95 9.17 4.32
N TYR A 39 -8.00 9.16 2.99
CA TYR A 39 -8.74 10.14 2.22
C TYR A 39 -9.82 9.45 1.41
N LYS A 40 -11.05 9.96 1.50
CA LYS A 40 -12.15 9.54 0.65
C LYS A 40 -12.40 10.61 -0.42
N ALA A 41 -12.46 10.18 -1.68
CA ALA A 41 -12.77 11.01 -2.83
C ALA A 41 -13.96 10.42 -3.59
N GLY A 42 -14.93 11.29 -3.92
CA GLY A 42 -16.10 10.92 -4.71
C GLY A 42 -15.83 11.05 -6.21
N ARG A 43 -15.85 9.91 -6.92
CA ARG A 43 -15.89 9.81 -8.39
C ARG A 43 -17.12 8.99 -8.80
N ASP A 44 -17.08 8.27 -9.92
CA ASP A 44 -18.09 7.27 -10.31
C ASP A 44 -18.23 6.13 -9.28
N LYS A 45 -17.13 5.78 -8.63
CA LYS A 45 -17.05 4.87 -7.47
C LYS A 45 -16.36 5.60 -6.31
N GLU A 46 -16.64 5.21 -5.07
CA GLU A 46 -15.92 5.75 -3.91
C GLU A 46 -14.45 5.33 -3.97
N ILE A 47 -13.54 6.30 -3.92
CA ILE A 47 -12.11 6.05 -3.90
C ILE A 47 -11.61 6.31 -2.49
N VAL A 48 -10.91 5.32 -1.93
CA VAL A 48 -10.27 5.40 -0.62
C VAL A 48 -8.77 5.36 -0.83
N VAL A 49 -8.06 6.40 -0.40
CA VAL A 49 -6.60 6.51 -0.52
C VAL A 49 -5.97 6.43 0.87
N VAL A 50 -5.11 5.45 1.09
CA VAL A 50 -4.45 5.20 2.38
C VAL A 50 -2.91 5.26 2.24
N PRO A 51 -2.21 5.97 3.13
CA PRO A 51 -0.75 5.98 3.17
C PRO A 51 -0.20 4.87 4.07
N ALA A 52 0.87 4.23 3.62
CA ALA A 52 1.58 3.15 4.31
C ALA A 52 2.65 3.64 5.31
N LEU A 53 3.10 4.90 5.23
CA LEU A 53 4.24 5.42 5.99
C LEU A 53 5.51 4.55 5.83
N GLY A 54 5.83 4.16 4.60
CA GLY A 54 7.00 3.33 4.27
C GLY A 54 6.78 1.83 4.52
N HIS A 55 7.85 1.12 4.93
CA HIS A 55 7.81 -0.33 5.11
C HIS A 55 7.05 -0.75 6.38
N LEU A 56 5.87 -1.32 6.18
CA LEU A 56 5.06 -1.95 7.24
C LEU A 56 5.51 -3.39 7.57
N TYR A 57 6.27 -4.02 6.68
CA TYR A 57 6.77 -5.38 6.80
C TYR A 57 8.30 -5.40 6.78
N THR A 58 8.90 -6.37 7.48
CA THR A 58 10.35 -6.56 7.52
C THR A 58 10.68 -8.04 7.45
N ILE A 59 11.91 -8.35 7.05
CA ILE A 59 12.44 -9.71 7.01
C ILE A 59 12.90 -10.10 8.42
N THR A 60 12.53 -11.30 8.86
CA THR A 60 13.07 -11.91 10.07
C THR A 60 13.47 -13.36 9.83
N GLU A 61 14.47 -13.82 10.58
CA GLU A 61 14.88 -15.22 10.63
C GLU A 61 13.74 -16.08 11.18
N GLU A 62 13.47 -17.21 10.54
CA GLU A 62 12.42 -18.14 10.98
C GLU A 62 12.77 -18.80 12.33
N ARG A 63 14.06 -19.04 12.58
CA ARG A 63 14.58 -19.61 13.83
C ARG A 63 15.62 -18.67 14.46
N LYS A 64 15.44 -18.37 15.74
CA LYS A 64 16.36 -17.54 16.53
C LYS A 64 17.21 -18.43 17.43
N GLY A 65 18.54 -18.29 17.39
CA GLY A 65 19.45 -18.97 18.32
C GLY A 65 20.91 -18.97 17.85
N ARG A 66 21.86 -18.70 18.76
CA ARG A 66 23.31 -18.67 18.49
C ARG A 66 23.88 -19.95 17.87
N ASN A 67 23.20 -21.10 18.04
CA ASN A 67 23.65 -22.40 17.55
C ASN A 67 23.13 -22.73 16.14
N TYR A 68 22.44 -21.81 15.48
CA TYR A 68 21.75 -22.08 14.21
C TYR A 68 22.25 -21.17 13.07
N TYR A 69 23.56 -20.94 13.02
CA TYR A 69 24.20 -20.22 11.92
C TYR A 69 24.95 -21.18 10.98
N PRO A 70 24.85 -20.98 9.65
CA PRO A 70 24.06 -19.95 8.96
C PRO A 70 22.54 -20.26 8.91
N VAL A 71 21.71 -19.21 8.99
CA VAL A 71 20.26 -19.28 8.76
C VAL A 71 19.97 -18.98 7.29
N PHE A 72 19.26 -19.88 6.61
CA PHE A 72 18.83 -19.70 5.21
C PHE A 72 17.33 -19.44 5.07
N ASN A 73 16.57 -19.60 6.15
CA ASN A 73 15.12 -19.43 6.14
C ASN A 73 14.73 -18.06 6.68
N PHE A 74 14.23 -17.23 5.78
CA PHE A 74 13.73 -15.91 6.08
C PHE A 74 12.24 -15.83 5.79
N ARG A 75 11.52 -15.03 6.58
CA ARG A 75 10.12 -14.75 6.35
C ARG A 75 9.83 -13.27 6.55
N TRP A 76 8.88 -12.76 5.79
CA TRP A 76 8.34 -11.43 5.98
C TRP A 76 7.33 -11.44 7.11
N VAL A 77 7.50 -10.53 8.06
CA VAL A 77 6.59 -10.34 9.19
C VAL A 77 6.23 -8.87 9.33
N PRO A 78 5.04 -8.57 9.89
CA PRO A 78 4.72 -7.21 10.28
C PRO A 78 5.83 -6.64 11.17
N ARG A 79 6.27 -5.42 10.89
CA ARG A 79 7.40 -4.82 11.58
C ARG A 79 7.17 -4.66 13.09
N TYR A 80 5.92 -4.48 13.53
CA TYR A 80 5.55 -4.48 14.95
C TYR A 80 5.78 -5.82 15.66
N ALA A 81 5.82 -6.94 14.92
CA ALA A 81 6.09 -8.27 15.47
C ALA A 81 7.60 -8.55 15.58
N ALA A 82 8.42 -7.88 14.77
CA ALA A 82 9.88 -7.99 14.78
C ALA A 82 10.55 -6.96 15.72
N GLU A 83 10.01 -5.73 15.78
CA GLU A 83 10.60 -4.58 16.48
C GLU A 83 9.72 -4.11 17.65
N ARG A 84 10.30 -3.97 18.85
CA ARG A 84 9.59 -3.55 20.07
C ARG A 84 9.03 -2.11 20.03
N GLY A 85 9.51 -1.26 19.11
CA GLY A 85 9.11 0.15 18.98
C GLY A 85 8.03 0.44 17.94
N ALA A 86 7.63 -0.54 17.14
CA ALA A 86 6.77 -0.33 15.98
C ALA A 86 5.27 -0.53 16.25
N LYS A 87 4.80 -0.30 17.48
CA LYS A 87 3.38 -0.55 17.84
C LYS A 87 2.38 0.21 16.96
N GLN A 88 2.75 1.41 16.51
CA GLN A 88 1.92 2.20 15.60
C GLN A 88 1.66 1.45 14.28
N ILE A 89 2.64 0.73 13.74
CA ILE A 89 2.50 -0.05 12.49
C ILE A 89 1.35 -1.05 12.55
N ARG A 90 1.03 -1.57 13.75
CA ARG A 90 -0.12 -2.45 13.95
C ARG A 90 -1.43 -1.75 13.58
N ASN A 91 -1.61 -0.52 14.04
CA ASN A 91 -2.81 0.27 13.70
C ASN A 91 -2.90 0.52 12.20
N TRP A 92 -1.77 0.80 11.52
CA TRP A 92 -1.73 0.96 10.07
C TRP A 92 -2.20 -0.31 9.34
N ILE A 93 -1.69 -1.47 9.74
CA ILE A 93 -2.07 -2.76 9.13
C ILE A 93 -3.53 -3.08 9.40
N GLU A 94 -4.01 -2.88 10.64
CA GLU A 94 -5.41 -3.12 11.01
C GLU A 94 -6.36 -2.19 10.24
N THR A 95 -6.03 -0.90 10.11
CA THR A 95 -6.84 0.06 9.33
C THR A 95 -6.84 -0.29 7.83
N ILE A 96 -5.69 -0.59 7.24
CA ILE A 96 -5.63 -1.01 5.81
C ILE A 96 -6.42 -2.29 5.58
N SER A 97 -6.33 -3.25 6.52
CA SER A 97 -7.07 -4.52 6.43
C SER A 97 -8.58 -4.29 6.47
N LYS A 98 -9.06 -3.48 7.42
CA LYS A 98 -10.48 -3.09 7.50
C LYS A 98 -10.96 -2.39 6.22
N LEU A 99 -10.20 -1.42 5.70
CA LEU A 99 -10.53 -0.73 4.46
C LEU A 99 -10.52 -1.67 3.24
N SER A 100 -9.70 -2.73 3.28
CA SER A 100 -9.63 -3.72 2.20
C SER A 100 -10.86 -4.63 2.12
N GLU A 101 -11.57 -4.85 3.24
CA GLU A 101 -12.81 -5.64 3.25
C GLU A 101 -13.96 -4.94 2.52
N GLU A 102 -13.95 -3.61 2.53
CA GLU A 102 -14.95 -2.78 1.84
C GLU A 102 -14.61 -2.58 0.35
N ALA A 103 -13.39 -2.93 -0.08
CA ALA A 103 -12.86 -2.64 -1.41
C ALA A 103 -13.09 -3.76 -2.43
N GLU A 104 -13.51 -3.37 -3.64
CA GLU A 104 -13.63 -4.27 -4.80
C GLU A 104 -12.36 -4.24 -5.68
N MET A 105 -11.72 -3.08 -5.77
CA MET A 105 -10.54 -2.86 -6.61
C MET A 105 -9.37 -2.36 -5.78
N PHE A 106 -8.17 -2.88 -6.07
CA PHE A 106 -6.93 -2.55 -5.39
C PHE A 106 -5.96 -1.91 -6.36
N ILE A 107 -5.34 -0.81 -5.96
CA ILE A 107 -4.37 -0.09 -6.76
C ILE A 107 -3.16 0.24 -5.89
N ASP A 108 -1.99 -0.18 -6.36
CA ASP A 108 -0.72 0.29 -5.83
C ASP A 108 -0.32 1.60 -6.53
N ALA A 109 -0.27 2.67 -5.74
CA ALA A 109 0.19 3.99 -6.12
C ALA A 109 1.34 4.46 -5.21
N CYS A 110 2.21 3.55 -4.78
CA CYS A 110 3.52 3.91 -4.23
C CYS A 110 4.42 4.50 -5.33
N ASP A 111 5.50 5.16 -4.94
CA ASP A 111 6.47 5.74 -5.90
C ASP A 111 6.95 4.66 -6.89
N TYR A 112 7.18 5.05 -8.16
CA TYR A 112 7.53 4.11 -9.23
C TYR A 112 9.03 3.79 -9.22
N ASP A 113 9.48 3.18 -8.13
CA ASP A 113 10.81 2.62 -7.95
C ASP A 113 10.71 1.19 -7.37
N ILE A 114 11.88 0.58 -7.12
CA ILE A 114 11.96 -0.78 -6.57
C ILE A 114 11.34 -0.84 -5.17
N GLU A 115 11.66 0.11 -4.29
CA GLU A 115 11.19 0.13 -2.90
C GLU A 115 9.67 0.30 -2.82
N GLY A 116 9.11 1.26 -3.55
CA GLY A 116 7.67 1.50 -3.61
C GLY A 116 6.90 0.30 -4.13
N SER A 117 7.45 -0.41 -5.12
CA SER A 117 6.84 -1.64 -5.66
C SER A 117 6.84 -2.77 -4.61
N VAL A 118 7.93 -2.93 -3.85
CA VAL A 118 8.02 -3.91 -2.74
C VAL A 118 7.04 -3.57 -1.62
N ILE A 119 6.97 -2.29 -1.22
CA ILE A 119 6.05 -1.82 -0.18
C ILE A 119 4.60 -2.11 -0.58
N GLY A 120 4.20 -1.68 -1.78
CA GLY A 120 2.84 -1.89 -2.29
C GLY A 120 2.47 -3.37 -2.34
N TYR A 121 3.36 -4.21 -2.89
CA TYR A 121 3.20 -5.66 -2.95
C TYR A 121 2.95 -6.30 -1.57
N TYR A 122 3.79 -6.00 -0.58
CA TYR A 122 3.67 -6.63 0.74
C TYR A 122 2.41 -6.23 1.50
N ILE A 123 1.96 -4.98 1.31
CA ILE A 123 0.71 -4.51 1.91
C ILE A 123 -0.48 -5.22 1.24
N LEU A 124 -0.51 -5.30 -0.08
CA LEU A 124 -1.57 -5.98 -0.82
C LEU A 124 -1.61 -7.48 -0.52
N LYS A 125 -0.44 -8.10 -0.35
CA LYS A 125 -0.31 -9.51 -0.03
C LYS A 125 -0.80 -9.83 1.38
N TYR A 126 -0.30 -9.10 2.39
CA TYR A 126 -0.56 -9.45 3.79
C TYR A 126 -1.71 -8.66 4.43
N ALA A 127 -1.80 -7.35 4.21
CA ALA A 127 -2.85 -6.54 4.84
C ALA A 127 -4.20 -6.66 4.11
N CYS A 128 -4.17 -6.78 2.78
CA CYS A 128 -5.39 -6.86 1.97
C CYS A 128 -5.90 -8.29 1.69
N GLY A 129 -5.25 -9.32 2.23
CA GLY A 129 -5.71 -10.71 2.08
C GLY A 129 -5.39 -11.34 0.71
N ASN A 130 -4.12 -11.31 0.32
CA ASN A 130 -3.59 -11.88 -0.93
C ASN A 130 -4.20 -11.27 -2.21
N LYS A 131 -4.25 -9.93 -2.26
CA LYS A 131 -4.82 -9.17 -3.39
C LYS A 131 -3.77 -8.70 -4.37
N GLU A 132 -2.51 -9.03 -4.17
CA GLU A 132 -1.38 -8.60 -4.99
C GLU A 132 -1.52 -9.00 -6.47
N LYS A 133 -2.14 -10.15 -6.76
CA LYS A 133 -2.35 -10.63 -8.13
C LYS A 133 -3.51 -9.95 -8.87
N MET A 134 -4.46 -9.37 -8.13
CA MET A 134 -5.60 -8.64 -8.71
C MET A 134 -5.43 -7.13 -8.64
N ALA A 135 -4.38 -6.66 -7.95
CA ALA A 135 -4.07 -5.27 -7.82
C ALA A 135 -3.47 -4.71 -9.11
N LYS A 136 -3.87 -3.49 -9.44
CA LYS A 136 -3.31 -2.72 -10.54
C LYS A 136 -2.18 -1.83 -10.04
N ARG A 137 -1.30 -1.40 -10.94
CA ARG A 137 -0.19 -0.48 -10.60
C ARG A 137 -0.38 0.85 -11.31
N MET A 138 -0.46 1.93 -10.53
CA MET A 138 -0.36 3.29 -11.06
C MET A 138 1.10 3.60 -11.34
N LYS A 139 1.38 4.10 -12.54
CA LYS A 139 2.71 4.55 -12.94
C LYS A 139 2.68 6.05 -13.18
N TYR A 140 3.39 6.79 -12.34
CA TYR A 140 3.56 8.23 -12.47
C TYR A 140 4.98 8.61 -12.06
N SER A 141 5.52 9.64 -12.71
CA SER A 141 6.83 10.22 -12.42
C SER A 141 6.70 11.52 -11.63
N THR A 142 5.57 12.22 -11.76
CA THR A 142 5.29 13.46 -11.01
C THR A 142 3.93 13.43 -10.34
N LEU A 143 3.80 14.17 -9.24
CA LEU A 143 2.54 14.34 -8.51
C LEU A 143 1.70 15.49 -9.10
N THR A 144 1.70 15.64 -10.43
CA THR A 144 0.85 16.61 -11.13
C THR A 144 -0.53 16.03 -11.40
N GLU A 145 -1.57 16.84 -11.30
CA GLU A 145 -2.96 16.39 -11.42
C GLU A 145 -3.24 15.62 -12.72
N LYS A 146 -2.78 16.14 -13.85
CA LYS A 146 -2.96 15.51 -15.17
C LYS A 146 -2.31 14.12 -15.25
N GLU A 147 -1.13 13.95 -14.67
CA GLU A 147 -0.42 12.67 -14.69
C GLU A 147 -1.07 11.66 -13.76
N LEU A 148 -1.50 12.10 -12.57
CA LEU A 148 -2.18 11.24 -11.59
C LEU A 148 -3.53 10.73 -12.12
N ILE A 149 -4.31 11.59 -12.80
CA ILE A 149 -5.56 11.19 -13.45
C ILE A 149 -5.26 10.17 -14.55
N LYS A 150 -4.28 10.43 -15.43
CA LYS A 150 -3.90 9.49 -16.49
C LYS A 150 -3.43 8.15 -15.93
N ALA A 151 -2.62 8.15 -14.89
CA ALA A 151 -2.13 6.93 -14.24
C ALA A 151 -3.26 6.10 -13.60
N TYR A 152 -4.33 6.75 -13.15
CA TYR A 152 -5.51 6.09 -12.60
C TYR A 152 -6.46 5.57 -13.69
N GLU A 153 -6.58 6.28 -14.80
CA GLU A 153 -7.42 5.89 -15.94
C GLU A 153 -6.80 4.77 -16.79
N ASP A 154 -5.48 4.77 -16.91
CA ASP A 154 -4.69 3.75 -17.63
C ASP A 154 -3.62 3.13 -16.72
N PRO A 155 -4.02 2.41 -15.64
CA PRO A 155 -3.08 1.73 -14.76
C PRO A 155 -2.58 0.44 -15.42
N LEU A 156 -1.38 0.01 -15.06
CA LEU A 156 -0.90 -1.31 -15.45
C LEU A 156 -1.83 -2.39 -14.87
N PRO A 157 -2.15 -3.44 -15.65
CA PRO A 157 -3.16 -4.42 -15.26
C PRO A 157 -2.76 -5.27 -14.06
N GLN A 158 -1.46 -5.34 -13.77
CA GLN A 158 -0.87 -6.08 -12.66
C GLN A 158 0.31 -5.31 -12.09
N LEU A 159 0.74 -5.70 -10.88
CA LEU A 159 1.99 -5.23 -10.31
C LEU A 159 3.19 -5.67 -11.16
N ASP A 160 4.28 -4.91 -11.11
CA ASP A 160 5.53 -5.26 -11.77
C ASP A 160 6.31 -6.26 -10.91
N PHE A 161 5.98 -7.55 -11.08
CA PHE A 161 6.61 -8.64 -10.32
C PHE A 161 8.12 -8.73 -10.55
N ALA A 162 8.62 -8.33 -11.72
CA ALA A 162 10.06 -8.32 -11.98
C ALA A 162 10.78 -7.27 -11.12
N LEU A 163 10.21 -6.07 -10.97
CA LEU A 163 10.74 -5.05 -10.06
C LEU A 163 10.65 -5.49 -8.58
N ILE A 164 9.54 -6.15 -8.22
CA ILE A 164 9.35 -6.65 -6.84
C ILE A 164 10.40 -7.72 -6.51
N GLU A 165 10.58 -8.71 -7.38
CA GLU A 165 11.58 -9.76 -7.22
C GLU A 165 13.00 -9.18 -7.15
N ALA A 166 13.32 -8.19 -8.00
CA ALA A 166 14.60 -7.49 -7.93
C ALA A 166 14.81 -6.82 -6.56
N GLY A 167 13.76 -6.21 -5.99
CA GLY A 167 13.80 -5.61 -4.66
C GLY A 167 13.93 -6.62 -3.52
N GLU A 168 13.34 -7.80 -3.65
CA GLU A 168 13.48 -8.88 -2.65
C GLU A 168 14.90 -9.47 -2.61
N THR A 169 15.63 -9.43 -3.73
CA THR A 169 16.99 -9.99 -3.83
C THR A 169 18.11 -9.05 -3.37
N ARG A 170 17.80 -7.79 -3.08
CA ARG A 170 18.77 -6.74 -2.75
C ARG A 170 19.14 -6.75 -1.26
#